data_AF-A0A812RK15-F1
#
_entry.id   AF-A0A812RK15-F1
#
_cell.length_a   1.000
_cell.length_b   1.000
_cell.length_c   1.000
_cell.angle_alpha   90.00
_cell.angle_beta   90.00
_cell.angle_gamma   90.00
#
_symmetry.space_group_name_H-M   'P 1'
#
loop_
_entity.id
_entity.type
_entity.pdbx_description
1 polymer ?
#
loop_
_entity_poly.entity_id
_entity_poly.type
_entity_poly.pdbx_seq_one_letter_code
_entity_poly.pdbx_strand_id
1 'polypeptide(L)'
;MACSAPVEDGAGCSSTAYHVTPQGDDLFRPLRRAWLQRLANSGLVHKIVSAISSGAKAPPLSPGPLTPFFGDLRSFLHVESDDTWAHLRQITPGQPFRISLWHALSLLFKDPDVDLFPHLRNGVPLGFAQPIPPCPVLTPLSEPTARPQNFAMIVSPLGNPLWIILS
;
A
#
# COMPACT_ATOMS: atom_id res chain seq x y z
N MET A 1 -26.00 15.29 -9.15
CA MET A 1 -24.72 15.01 -8.48
C MET A 1 -25.01 13.90 -7.48
N ALA A 2 -24.72 12.65 -7.83
CA ALA A 2 -25.03 11.51 -6.97
C ALA A 2 -23.81 11.24 -6.08
N CYS A 3 -23.95 11.42 -4.77
CA CYS A 3 -22.94 11.01 -3.81
C CYS A 3 -22.95 9.47 -3.72
N SER A 4 -21.84 8.82 -4.07
CA SER A 4 -21.64 7.40 -3.80
C SER A 4 -21.47 7.20 -2.30
N ALA A 5 -22.06 6.13 -1.75
CA ALA A 5 -21.87 5.76 -0.35
C ALA A 5 -20.38 5.54 -0.06
N PRO A 6 -19.86 6.02 1.10
CA PRO A 6 -18.48 5.79 1.49
C PRO A 6 -18.23 4.29 1.65
N VAL A 7 -17.10 3.82 1.11
CA VAL A 7 -16.64 2.43 1.27
C VAL A 7 -15.90 2.37 2.60
N GLU A 8 -16.32 1.54 3.55
CA GLU A 8 -15.59 1.35 4.81
C GLU A 8 -14.20 0.73 4.52
N ASP A 9 -13.13 1.31 5.06
CA ASP A 9 -11.75 0.83 4.89
C ASP A 9 -11.39 -0.35 5.81
N GLY A 10 -12.36 -0.83 6.60
CA GLY A 10 -12.17 -1.90 7.58
C GLY A 10 -11.57 -1.44 8.92
N ALA A 11 -11.19 -0.16 9.06
CA ALA A 11 -10.75 0.47 10.30
C ALA A 11 -11.79 1.41 10.92
N GLY A 12 -13.00 1.46 10.36
CA GLY A 12 -14.09 2.35 10.78
C GLY A 12 -13.99 3.76 10.20
N CYS A 13 -13.12 3.95 9.20
CA CYS A 13 -13.01 5.20 8.45
C CYS A 13 -13.63 5.03 7.05
N SER A 14 -14.26 6.09 6.56
CA SER A 14 -14.75 6.15 5.19
C SER A 14 -13.56 6.23 4.22
N SER A 15 -13.35 5.17 3.45
CA SER A 15 -12.38 5.11 2.35
C SER A 15 -12.85 5.91 1.15
N THR A 16 -11.91 6.61 0.51
CA THR A 16 -12.08 7.18 -0.83
C THR A 16 -11.83 6.17 -1.95
N ALA A 17 -11.56 4.89 -1.61
CA ALA A 17 -11.23 3.80 -2.54
C ALA A 17 -12.40 3.31 -3.42
N TYR A 18 -13.37 4.17 -3.71
CA TYR A 18 -14.41 3.88 -4.71
C TYR A 18 -13.85 4.08 -6.13
N HIS A 19 -13.16 3.05 -6.62
CA HIS A 19 -12.46 3.06 -7.92
C HIS A 19 -13.39 2.86 -9.14
N VAL A 20 -14.70 2.71 -8.94
CA VAL A 20 -15.67 2.46 -10.04
C VAL A 20 -15.91 3.73 -10.87
N THR A 21 -15.61 4.92 -10.33
CA THR A 21 -15.75 6.19 -11.04
C THR A 21 -14.45 6.98 -10.99
N PRO A 22 -13.96 7.55 -12.11
CA PRO A 22 -12.79 8.41 -12.11
C PRO A 22 -13.01 9.59 -11.16
N GLN A 23 -12.13 9.73 -10.17
CA GLN A 23 -12.20 10.79 -9.15
C GLN A 23 -11.51 12.10 -9.59
N GLY A 24 -11.03 12.18 -10.84
CA GLY A 24 -10.30 13.34 -11.34
C GLY A 24 -9.81 13.20 -12.78
N ASP A 25 -8.95 14.14 -13.19
CA ASP A 25 -8.38 14.18 -14.53
C ASP A 25 -7.45 13.00 -14.81
N ASP A 26 -7.62 12.41 -16.00
CA ASP A 26 -6.82 11.28 -16.48
C ASP A 26 -5.48 11.77 -17.05
N LEU A 27 -4.63 12.24 -16.15
CA LEU A 27 -3.29 12.77 -16.48
C LEU A 27 -2.38 11.73 -17.15
N PHE A 28 -2.59 10.43 -16.86
CA PHE A 28 -1.85 9.33 -17.49
C PHE A 28 -2.35 8.93 -18.88
N ARG A 29 -3.43 9.53 -19.39
CA ARG A 29 -3.98 9.19 -20.71
C ARG A 29 -2.93 9.12 -21.82
N PRO A 30 -2.01 10.10 -21.96
CA PRO A 30 -1.02 10.07 -23.03
C PRO A 30 -0.05 8.90 -22.87
N LEU A 31 0.45 8.69 -21.65
CA LEU A 31 1.40 7.62 -21.32
C LEU A 31 0.76 6.24 -21.54
N ARG A 32 -0.46 6.04 -21.03
CA ARG A 32 -1.21 4.79 -21.16
C ARG A 32 -1.46 4.44 -22.62
N ARG A 33 -1.88 5.42 -23.43
CA ARG A 33 -2.11 5.20 -24.87
C ARG A 33 -0.81 4.81 -25.59
N ALA A 34 0.29 5.54 -25.35
CA ALA A 34 1.58 5.24 -25.96
C ALA A 34 2.07 3.83 -25.58
N TRP A 35 1.95 3.47 -24.30
CA TRP A 35 2.39 2.17 -23.79
C TRP A 35 1.55 1.02 -24.32
N LEU A 36 0.21 1.15 -24.36
CA LEU A 36 -0.67 0.14 -24.92
C LEU A 36 -0.39 -0.10 -26.40
N GLN A 37 -0.22 0.96 -27.19
CA GLN A 37 0.16 0.86 -28.59
C GLN A 37 1.51 0.15 -28.76
N ARG A 38 2.50 0.53 -27.94
CA ARG A 38 3.83 -0.11 -27.95
C ARG A 38 3.76 -1.59 -27.61
N LEU A 39 3.04 -1.96 -26.54
CA LEU A 39 2.86 -3.34 -26.10
C LEU A 39 2.20 -4.21 -27.17
N ALA A 40 1.14 -3.70 -27.81
CA ALA A 40 0.44 -4.40 -28.87
C ALA A 40 1.33 -4.60 -30.10
N ASN A 41 1.97 -3.53 -30.60
CA ASN A 41 2.76 -3.56 -31.84
C ASN A 41 4.03 -4.41 -31.73
N SER A 42 4.59 -4.54 -30.53
CA SER A 42 5.84 -5.28 -30.30
C SER A 42 5.64 -6.73 -29.83
N GLY A 43 4.39 -7.17 -29.67
CA GLY A 43 4.06 -8.51 -29.14
C GLY A 43 4.53 -8.74 -27.70
N LEU A 44 4.87 -7.68 -26.96
CA LEU A 44 5.35 -7.79 -25.58
C LEU A 44 4.27 -8.35 -24.63
N VAL A 45 3.00 -8.12 -24.95
CA VAL A 45 1.87 -8.69 -24.18
C VAL A 45 2.00 -10.21 -24.08
N HIS A 46 2.27 -10.91 -25.20
CA HIS A 46 2.40 -12.37 -25.20
C HIS A 46 3.61 -12.85 -24.38
N LYS A 47 4.72 -12.11 -24.43
CA LYS A 47 5.91 -12.42 -23.62
C LYS A 47 5.61 -12.30 -22.12
N ILE A 48 4.91 -11.24 -21.72
CA ILE A 48 4.51 -11.02 -20.33
C ILE A 48 3.56 -12.12 -19.86
N VAL A 49 2.52 -12.42 -20.63
CA VAL A 49 1.53 -13.46 -20.29
C VAL A 49 2.19 -14.84 -20.18
N SER A 50 3.08 -15.20 -21.11
CA SER A 50 3.81 -16.46 -21.09
C SER A 50 4.74 -16.60 -19.88
N ALA A 51 5.47 -15.53 -19.53
CA ALA A 51 6.34 -15.51 -18.36
C ALA A 51 5.55 -15.63 -17.05
N ILE A 52 4.41 -14.95 -16.92
CA ILE A 52 3.54 -15.06 -15.75
C ILE A 52 2.96 -16.47 -15.63
N SER A 53 2.43 -17.00 -16.74
CA SER A 53 1.78 -18.32 -16.77
C SER A 53 2.75 -19.47 -16.49
N SER A 54 4.03 -19.30 -16.81
CA SER A 54 5.08 -20.29 -16.52
C SER A 54 5.65 -20.20 -15.09
N GLY A 55 5.22 -19.23 -14.28
CA GLY A 55 5.75 -19.03 -12.93
C GLY A 55 7.22 -18.55 -12.93
N ALA A 56 7.64 -17.85 -13.97
CA ALA A 56 9.01 -17.35 -14.09
C ALA A 56 9.35 -16.42 -12.91
N LYS A 57 10.49 -16.67 -12.25
CA LYS A 57 11.00 -15.81 -11.16
C LYS A 57 11.71 -14.56 -11.66
N ALA A 58 12.19 -14.59 -12.90
CA ALA A 58 12.84 -13.46 -13.53
C ALA A 58 11.80 -12.46 -14.07
N PRO A 59 12.13 -11.16 -14.18
CA PRO A 59 11.26 -10.18 -14.81
C PRO A 59 10.86 -10.61 -16.23
N PRO A 60 9.59 -10.43 -16.63
CA PRO A 60 9.09 -10.88 -17.93
C PRO A 60 9.71 -10.14 -19.12
N LEU A 61 10.27 -8.95 -18.88
CA LEU A 61 10.91 -8.11 -19.89
C LEU A 61 12.37 -7.86 -19.53
N SER A 62 13.26 -8.02 -20.51
CA SER A 62 14.65 -7.61 -20.37
C SER A 62 14.81 -6.08 -20.43
N PRO A 63 15.97 -5.53 -20.05
CA PRO A 63 16.17 -4.08 -20.02
C PRO A 63 16.00 -3.39 -21.39
N GLY A 64 16.37 -4.05 -22.49
CA GLY A 64 16.29 -3.48 -23.84
C GLY A 64 14.87 -3.05 -24.25
N PRO A 65 13.88 -3.97 -24.23
CA PRO A 65 12.48 -3.64 -24.48
C PRO A 65 11.86 -2.62 -23.51
N LEU A 66 12.43 -2.46 -22.30
CA LEU A 66 11.96 -1.48 -21.31
C LEU A 66 12.43 -0.05 -21.57
N THR A 67 13.58 0.13 -22.24
CA THR A 67 14.15 1.45 -22.56
C THR A 67 13.16 2.47 -23.11
N PRO A 68 12.32 2.16 -24.11
CA PRO A 68 11.37 3.16 -24.62
C PRO A 68 10.32 3.60 -23.60
N PHE A 69 9.87 2.71 -22.70
CA PHE A 69 8.93 3.06 -21.63
C PHE A 69 9.56 4.02 -20.63
N PHE A 70 10.85 3.82 -20.32
CA PHE A 70 11.64 4.75 -19.52
C PHE A 70 11.80 6.11 -20.21
N GLY A 71 12.01 6.15 -21.53
CA GLY A 71 12.01 7.38 -22.31
C GLY A 71 10.68 8.14 -22.20
N ASP A 72 9.57 7.42 -22.37
CA ASP A 72 8.22 8.00 -22.26
C ASP A 72 7.98 8.61 -20.85
N LEU A 73 8.43 7.94 -19.78
CA LEU A 73 8.35 8.45 -18.40
C LEU A 73 9.22 9.68 -18.16
N ARG A 74 10.46 9.70 -18.67
CA ARG A 74 11.36 10.84 -18.53
C ARG A 74 10.74 12.10 -19.14
N SER A 75 10.21 11.95 -20.35
CA SER A 75 9.52 13.02 -21.08
C SER A 75 8.25 13.47 -20.35
N PHE A 76 7.45 12.53 -19.85
CA PHE A 76 6.23 12.81 -19.12
C PHE A 76 6.47 13.57 -17.80
N LEU A 77 7.56 13.25 -17.10
CA LEU A 77 7.98 13.93 -15.87
C LEU A 77 8.78 15.22 -16.12
N HIS A 78 9.01 15.59 -17.38
CA HIS A 78 9.81 16.76 -17.76
C HIS A 78 11.23 16.77 -17.15
N VAL A 79 11.87 15.60 -17.06
CA VAL A 79 13.21 15.47 -16.45
C VAL A 79 14.31 15.73 -17.49
N GLU A 80 14.88 16.94 -17.45
CA GLU A 80 15.97 17.34 -18.36
C GLU A 80 17.33 16.80 -17.90
N SER A 81 17.62 16.87 -16.60
CA SER A 81 18.91 16.44 -16.02
C SER A 81 19.09 14.91 -16.03
N ASP A 82 20.22 14.46 -16.57
CA ASP A 82 20.61 13.04 -16.54
C ASP A 82 20.84 12.51 -15.12
N ASP A 83 21.41 13.32 -14.22
CA ASP A 83 21.63 12.94 -12.82
C ASP A 83 20.30 12.72 -12.09
N THR A 84 19.34 13.61 -12.32
CA THR A 84 17.98 13.47 -11.76
C THR A 84 17.32 12.20 -12.30
N TRP A 85 17.45 11.93 -13.59
CA TRP A 85 16.90 10.74 -14.20
C TRP A 85 17.56 9.45 -13.67
N ALA A 86 18.88 9.47 -13.49
CA ALA A 86 19.63 8.36 -12.90
C ALA A 86 19.16 8.08 -11.46
N HIS A 87 18.97 9.12 -10.65
CA HIS A 87 18.45 8.99 -9.29
C HIS A 87 17.04 8.37 -9.27
N LEU A 88 16.12 8.83 -10.13
CA LEU A 88 14.76 8.28 -10.20
C LEU A 88 14.76 6.79 -10.62
N ARG A 89 15.69 6.37 -11.47
CA ARG A 89 15.78 4.98 -11.95
C ARG A 89 16.42 4.01 -10.98
N GLN A 90 17.08 4.52 -9.94
CA GLN A 90 17.78 3.70 -8.96
C GLN A 90 16.81 2.80 -8.19
N ILE A 91 17.24 1.57 -7.92
CA ILE A 91 16.60 0.66 -6.98
C ILE A 91 17.50 0.60 -5.75
N THR A 92 16.98 0.99 -4.59
CA THR A 92 17.73 0.95 -3.33
C THR A 92 17.97 -0.50 -2.92
N PRO A 93 19.18 -0.86 -2.43
CA PRO A 93 19.44 -2.20 -1.91
C PRO A 93 18.40 -2.62 -0.87
N GLY A 94 17.91 -3.86 -0.95
CA GLY A 94 16.87 -4.38 -0.06
C GLY A 94 15.44 -3.96 -0.41
N GLN A 95 15.24 -3.14 -1.44
CA GLN A 95 13.92 -2.76 -1.95
C GLN A 95 13.77 -3.25 -3.40
N PRO A 96 12.64 -3.88 -3.80
CA PRO A 96 12.45 -4.33 -5.17
C PRO A 96 11.93 -3.22 -6.11
N PHE A 97 11.65 -2.02 -5.59
CA PHE A 97 10.96 -0.95 -6.31
C PHE A 97 11.81 0.31 -6.49
N ARG A 98 11.48 1.09 -7.52
CA ARG A 98 12.05 2.43 -7.79
C ARG A 98 11.28 3.49 -6.98
N ILE A 99 11.47 3.48 -5.67
CA ILE A 99 10.73 4.31 -4.72
C ILE A 99 10.80 5.79 -5.09
N SER A 100 11.96 6.31 -5.52
CA SER A 100 12.08 7.72 -5.93
C SER A 100 11.25 8.07 -7.17
N LEU A 101 11.17 7.19 -8.16
CA LEU A 101 10.31 7.39 -9.33
C LEU A 101 8.82 7.37 -8.95
N TRP A 102 8.42 6.43 -8.09
CA TRP A 102 7.04 6.35 -7.62
C TRP A 102 6.65 7.58 -6.81
N HIS A 103 7.54 8.07 -5.94
CA HIS A 103 7.32 9.29 -5.17
C HIS A 103 7.12 10.51 -6.09
N ALA A 104 7.94 10.64 -7.14
CA ALA A 104 7.80 11.71 -8.12
C ALA A 104 6.45 11.67 -8.85
N LEU A 105 5.97 10.46 -9.19
CA LEU A 105 4.63 10.27 -9.74
C LEU A 105 3.57 10.72 -8.73
N SER A 106 3.60 10.21 -7.49
CA SER A 106 2.61 10.59 -6.46
C SER A 106 2.55 12.10 -6.18
N LEU A 107 3.69 12.79 -6.19
CA LEU A 107 3.74 14.25 -6.10
C LEU A 107 3.02 14.94 -7.28
N LEU A 108 3.22 14.43 -8.50
CA LEU A 108 2.56 14.96 -9.70
C LEU A 108 1.03 14.82 -9.62
N PHE A 109 0.52 13.74 -9.03
CA PHE A 109 -0.93 13.49 -8.88
C PHE A 109 -1.53 14.07 -7.61
N LYS A 110 -0.73 14.70 -6.75
CA LYS A 110 -1.16 15.16 -5.42
C LYS A 110 -1.81 14.01 -4.62
N ASP A 111 -1.18 12.85 -4.70
CA ASP A 111 -1.61 11.65 -3.99
C ASP A 111 -1.63 11.94 -2.48
N PRO A 112 -2.72 11.65 -1.76
CA PRO A 112 -2.81 11.90 -0.32
C PRO A 112 -1.80 11.09 0.50
N ASP A 113 -1.32 9.96 -0.03
CA ASP A 113 -0.39 9.06 0.64
C ASP A 113 1.09 9.33 0.27
N VAL A 114 1.41 10.55 -0.17
CA VAL A 114 2.79 10.94 -0.52
C VAL A 114 3.78 10.76 0.65
N ASP A 115 3.30 10.87 1.89
CA ASP A 115 4.12 10.68 3.09
C ASP A 115 4.49 9.21 3.35
N LEU A 116 3.95 8.27 2.59
CA LEU A 116 4.34 6.86 2.63
C LEU A 116 5.77 6.64 2.09
N PHE A 117 6.19 7.40 1.08
CA PHE A 117 7.47 7.17 0.39
C PHE A 117 8.71 7.33 1.29
N PRO A 118 8.80 8.33 2.18
CA PRO A 118 9.84 8.39 3.21
C PRO A 118 9.92 7.12 4.07
N HIS A 119 8.78 6.55 4.47
CA HIS A 119 8.71 5.34 5.27
C HIS A 119 9.17 4.10 4.50
N LEU A 120 8.80 3.98 3.21
CA LEU A 120 9.29 2.90 2.35
C LEU A 120 10.80 2.98 2.11
N ARG A 121 11.35 4.20 2.07
CA ARG A 121 12.79 4.42 1.87
C ARG A 121 13.60 4.15 3.14
N ASN A 122 13.13 4.64 4.29
CA ASN A 122 13.89 4.67 5.53
C ASN A 122 13.49 3.57 6.53
N GLY A 123 12.41 2.84 6.24
CA GLY A 123 11.75 1.97 7.19
C GLY A 123 10.78 2.72 8.10
N VAL A 124 9.84 2.00 8.69
CA VAL A 124 8.94 2.53 9.72
C VAL A 124 9.57 2.25 11.09
N PRO A 125 9.61 3.22 12.01
CA PRO A 125 10.00 2.97 13.39
C PRO A 125 9.07 1.92 14.00
N LEU A 126 9.61 0.77 14.41
CA LEU A 126 8.81 -0.34 14.96
C LEU A 126 8.25 -0.06 16.36
N GLY A 127 8.54 1.10 16.95
CA GLY A 127 8.05 1.48 18.27
C GLY A 127 8.57 0.62 19.43
N PHE A 128 9.42 -0.40 19.18
CA PHE A 128 9.86 -1.33 20.24
C PHE A 128 10.58 -0.65 21.42
N ALA A 129 11.13 0.54 21.19
CA ALA A 129 11.85 1.33 22.19
C ALA A 129 11.14 2.65 22.57
N GLN A 130 9.89 2.88 22.10
CA GLN A 130 9.14 4.09 22.43
C GLN A 130 7.73 3.76 22.94
N PRO A 131 7.20 4.54 23.90
CA PRO A 131 5.83 4.36 24.35
C PRO A 131 4.86 4.56 23.18
N ILE A 132 3.92 3.62 23.00
CA ILE A 132 2.88 3.71 21.97
C ILE A 132 1.94 4.87 22.33
N PRO A 133 1.75 5.87 21.45
CA PRO A 133 0.82 6.95 21.72
C PRO A 133 -0.63 6.42 21.79
N PRO A 134 -1.50 7.03 22.61
CA PRO A 134 -2.89 6.61 22.72
C PRO A 134 -3.60 6.75 21.36
N CYS A 135 -4.25 5.68 20.92
CA CYS A 135 -5.03 5.67 19.68
C CYS A 135 -6.43 6.25 19.94
N PRO A 136 -6.81 7.38 19.31
CA PRO A 136 -8.12 8.02 19.56
C PRO A 136 -9.31 7.16 19.08
N VAL A 137 -9.07 6.20 18.17
CA VAL A 137 -10.08 5.27 17.68
C VAL A 137 -10.30 4.10 18.65
N LEU A 138 -9.26 3.69 19.38
CA LEU A 138 -9.36 2.72 20.46
C LEU A 138 -9.74 3.43 21.75
N THR A 139 -10.98 3.92 21.83
CA THR A 139 -11.52 4.34 23.11
C THR A 139 -11.55 3.11 24.05
N PRO A 140 -11.02 3.21 25.28
CA PRO A 140 -11.15 2.11 26.23
C PRO A 140 -12.65 1.84 26.40
N LEU A 141 -13.03 0.57 26.29
CA LEU A 141 -14.35 0.11 26.70
C LEU A 141 -14.61 0.71 28.09
N SER A 142 -15.74 1.42 28.24
CA SER A 142 -16.18 1.88 29.56
C SER A 142 -16.08 0.69 30.51
N GLU A 143 -15.48 0.89 31.69
CA GLU A 143 -15.34 -0.18 32.67
C GLU A 143 -16.69 -0.91 32.80
N PRO A 144 -16.70 -2.26 32.79
CA PRO A 144 -17.93 -3.01 32.88
C PRO A 144 -18.68 -2.52 34.11
N THR A 145 -19.84 -1.90 33.87
CA THR A 145 -20.66 -1.28 34.90
C THR A 145 -20.91 -2.33 35.97
N ALA A 146 -20.34 -2.10 37.16
CA ALA A 146 -20.46 -2.89 38.39
C ALA A 146 -20.80 -4.37 38.22
N ARG A 147 -19.85 -5.26 38.56
CA ARG A 147 -20.13 -6.70 38.74
C ARG A 147 -21.43 -6.88 39.54
N PRO A 148 -22.44 -7.59 39.04
CA PRO A 148 -23.60 -7.93 39.86
C PRO A 148 -23.12 -8.68 41.10
N GLN A 149 -23.51 -8.22 42.28
CA GLN A 149 -23.02 -8.67 43.60
C GLN A 149 -23.44 -10.10 44.00
N ASN A 150 -23.82 -10.96 43.05
CA ASN A 150 -24.39 -12.27 43.33
C ASN A 150 -23.54 -13.43 42.78
N PHE A 151 -22.28 -13.49 43.17
CA PHE A 151 -21.55 -14.75 43.17
C PHE A 151 -20.97 -14.96 44.57
N ALA A 152 -21.76 -15.59 45.43
CA ALA A 152 -21.26 -16.13 46.67
C ALA A 152 -20.18 -17.16 46.35
N MET A 153 -18.97 -16.96 46.86
CA MET A 153 -17.93 -17.98 46.86
C MET A 153 -18.41 -19.16 47.72
N ILE A 154 -18.77 -20.26 47.07
CA ILE A 154 -18.82 -21.55 47.76
C ILE A 154 -17.37 -22.01 47.90
N VAL A 155 -16.79 -21.78 49.08
CA VAL A 155 -15.49 -22.31 49.46
C VAL A 155 -15.67 -23.80 49.78
N SER A 156 -15.05 -24.66 48.98
CA SER A 156 -15.01 -26.10 49.27
C SER A 156 -14.05 -26.36 50.46
N PRO A 157 -14.35 -27.25 51.43
CA PRO A 157 -13.57 -27.38 52.66
C PRO A 157 -12.20 -28.05 52.48
N LEU A 158 -11.85 -28.48 51.27
CA LEU A 158 -10.65 -29.25 50.97
C LEU A 158 -9.76 -28.50 49.97
N GLY A 159 -9.23 -27.36 50.44
CA GLY A 159 -7.93 -26.75 50.15
C GLY A 159 -7.19 -26.86 48.80
N ASN A 160 -7.79 -27.28 47.69
CA ASN A 160 -7.11 -27.35 46.39
C ASN A 160 -7.96 -26.73 45.26
N PRO A 161 -7.48 -25.67 44.58
CA PRO A 161 -8.14 -25.17 43.38
C PRO A 161 -7.82 -26.07 42.17
N LEU A 162 -8.82 -26.84 41.72
CA LEU A 162 -8.87 -27.42 40.39
C LEU A 162 -9.34 -26.35 39.40
N TRP A 163 -8.43 -25.86 38.56
CA TRP A 163 -8.80 -25.05 37.40
C TRP A 163 -9.39 -25.97 36.33
N ILE A 164 -10.70 -26.20 36.37
CA ILE A 164 -11.41 -26.75 35.20
C ILE A 164 -11.64 -25.59 34.24
N ILE A 165 -10.92 -25.65 33.11
CA ILE A 165 -11.14 -24.83 31.92
C ILE A 165 -12.53 -25.19 31.38
N LEU A 166 -13.40 -24.20 31.23
CA LEU A 166 -14.58 -24.31 30.37
C LEU A 166 -14.40 -23.35 29.19
N SER A 167 -14.70 -23.92 28.02
CA SER A 167 -14.62 -23.38 26.66
C SER A 167 -15.27 -22.02 26.45
#